data_AF-W9KGC0-F1
#
_entry.id   AF-W9KGC0-F1
#
_cell.length_a   1.000
_cell.length_b   1.000
_cell.length_c   1.000
_cell.angle_alpha   90.00
_cell.angle_beta   90.00
_cell.angle_gamma   90.00
#
_symmetry.space_group_name_H-M   'P 1'
#
loop_
_entity.id
_entity.type
_entity.pdbx_description
1 polymer ?
#
loop_
_entity_poly.entity_id
_entity_poly.type
_entity_poly.pdbx_seq_one_letter_code
_entity_poly.pdbx_strand_id
1 'polypeptide(L)'
;MIRELNAGIRALDEAEQLRRETESAIIRKKYGGLGAFGAWASGGIISSKTEEHAEAEAKARDLGIHRDSILWFLRQRLELCCRTQQEMMETRLKRELEKNRSMLSRSGATIAGDFAEFPPSARRNSQTAPAAPIPMSEDGQFPSQGLTEEQIQMFEQGNQDMMKHFENSLDKVRTAEKSLLEIAELQSLLVNNLATQSAHIDQLVADSFATTENVGGGNKELKKATQRASPAKYTFFAASGLCAFLVLWDLVF
;
A
#
# COMPACT_ATOMS: atom_id res chain seq x y z
N MET A 1 -7.81 -12.47 0.64
CA MET A 1 -6.41 -12.32 1.07
C MET A 1 -5.96 -10.85 1.12
N ILE A 2 -5.78 -10.10 0.02
CA ILE A 2 -5.36 -8.67 0.11
C ILE A 2 -6.28 -7.84 1.01
N ARG A 3 -7.61 -7.97 0.86
CA ARG A 3 -8.57 -7.26 1.71
C ARG A 3 -8.41 -7.57 3.20
N GLU A 4 -8.11 -8.83 3.51
CA GLU A 4 -7.90 -9.29 4.88
C GLU A 4 -6.59 -8.76 5.46
N LEU A 5 -5.51 -8.73 4.66
CA LEU A 5 -4.26 -8.10 5.07
C LEU A 5 -4.44 -6.58 5.26
N ASN A 6 -5.19 -5.91 4.38
CA ASN A 6 -5.48 -4.48 4.51
C ASN A 6 -6.31 -4.22 5.78
N ALA A 7 -7.35 -5.01 6.03
CA ALA A 7 -8.15 -4.94 7.25
C ALA A 7 -7.28 -5.20 8.50
N GLY A 8 -6.36 -6.16 8.45
CA GLY A 8 -5.41 -6.44 9.52
C GLY A 8 -4.47 -5.27 9.80
N ILE A 9 -3.95 -4.61 8.76
CA ILE A 9 -3.11 -3.42 8.91
C ILE A 9 -3.91 -2.26 9.51
N ARG A 10 -5.17 -2.05 9.09
CA ARG A 10 -6.04 -1.02 9.68
C ARG A 10 -6.36 -1.29 11.15
N ALA A 11 -6.67 -2.54 11.50
CA ALA A 11 -6.88 -2.93 12.88
C ALA A 11 -5.62 -2.73 13.74
N LEU A 12 -4.43 -2.99 13.17
CA LEU A 12 -3.16 -2.72 13.85
C LEU A 12 -2.94 -1.22 14.08
N ASP A 13 -3.25 -0.39 13.09
CA ASP A 13 -3.17 1.08 13.14
C ASP A 13 -4.14 1.66 14.18
N GLU A 14 -5.40 1.19 14.21
CA GLU A 14 -6.39 1.57 15.22
C GLU A 14 -5.97 1.15 16.64
N ALA A 15 -5.44 -0.06 16.80
CA ALA A 15 -4.90 -0.52 18.08
C ALA A 15 -3.70 0.30 18.54
N GLU A 16 -2.86 0.75 17.61
CA GLU A 16 -1.70 1.61 17.85
C GLU A 16 -2.15 3.01 18.32
N GLN A 17 -3.16 3.60 17.67
CA GLN A 17 -3.78 4.87 18.08
C GLN A 17 -4.39 4.78 19.48
N LEU A 18 -5.19 3.75 19.76
CA LEU A 18 -5.77 3.53 21.10
C LEU A 18 -4.69 3.39 22.17
N ARG A 19 -3.58 2.72 21.85
CA ARG A 19 -2.44 2.59 22.75
C ARG A 19 -1.76 3.95 23.00
N ARG A 20 -1.59 4.79 21.97
CA ARG A 20 -1.06 6.17 22.15
C ARG A 20 -1.96 7.02 23.03
N GLU A 21 -3.27 6.99 22.80
CA GLU A 21 -4.25 7.73 23.57
C GLU A 21 -4.27 7.26 25.04
N THR A 22 -4.27 5.94 25.26
CA THR A 22 -4.23 5.38 26.62
C THR A 22 -2.91 5.69 27.33
N GLU A 23 -1.76 5.56 26.68
CA GLU A 23 -0.46 5.90 27.27
C GLU A 23 -0.36 7.39 27.60
N SER A 24 -0.75 8.28 26.68
CA SER A 24 -0.76 9.71 26.94
C SER A 24 -1.72 10.10 28.07
N ALA A 25 -2.89 9.46 28.16
CA ALA A 25 -3.84 9.67 29.26
C ALA A 25 -3.30 9.17 30.60
N ILE A 26 -2.62 8.01 30.63
CA ILE A 26 -1.98 7.46 31.82
C ILE A 26 -0.86 8.37 32.29
N ILE A 27 0.02 8.79 31.38
CA ILE A 27 1.13 9.72 31.66
C ILE A 27 0.59 11.05 32.20
N ARG A 28 -0.42 11.63 31.53
CA ARG A 28 -1.09 12.86 31.99
C ARG A 28 -1.68 12.70 33.38
N LYS A 29 -2.34 11.57 33.68
CA LYS A 29 -2.95 11.32 34.99
C LYS A 29 -1.89 11.12 36.09
N LYS A 30 -0.85 10.33 35.81
CA LYS A 30 0.21 9.99 36.77
C LYS A 30 1.05 11.22 37.16
N TYR A 31 1.34 12.11 36.21
CA TYR A 31 2.26 13.22 36.42
C TYR A 31 1.61 14.61 36.40
N GLY A 32 0.41 14.77 35.83
CA GLY A 32 -0.31 16.05 35.78
C GLY A 32 -1.22 16.33 36.99
N GLY A 33 -1.69 15.30 37.71
CA GLY A 33 -2.67 15.46 38.79
C GLY A 33 -2.10 15.71 40.19
N LEU A 34 -0.92 15.13 40.50
CA LEU A 34 -0.31 15.23 41.84
C LEU A 34 0.97 16.10 41.86
N GLY A 35 1.72 16.13 40.76
CA GLY A 35 2.99 16.86 40.66
C GLY A 35 2.80 18.38 40.56
N ALA A 36 1.75 18.84 39.89
CA ALA A 36 1.49 20.27 39.68
C ALA A 36 1.14 21.02 40.99
N PHE A 37 0.41 20.38 41.91
CA PHE A 37 0.05 20.97 43.21
C PHE A 37 1.21 20.95 44.21
N GLY A 38 2.07 19.92 44.18
CA GLY A 38 3.28 19.85 45.03
C GLY A 38 4.44 20.73 44.55
N ALA A 39 4.59 20.92 43.24
CA ALA A 39 5.63 21.77 42.65
C ALA A 39 5.43 23.27 42.96
N TRP A 40 4.17 23.73 42.97
CA TRP A 40 3.83 25.11 43.34
C TRP A 40 4.05 25.37 44.85
N ALA A 41 3.73 24.41 45.71
CA ALA A 41 3.87 24.55 47.16
C ALA A 41 5.33 24.52 47.67
N SER A 42 6.26 23.98 46.88
CA SER A 42 7.69 23.89 47.24
C SER A 42 8.55 25.03 46.67
N GLY A 43 7.93 26.05 46.04
CA GLY A 43 8.66 27.18 45.43
C GLY A 43 9.45 26.79 44.19
N GLY A 44 9.20 25.61 43.63
CA GLY A 44 9.86 25.10 42.43
C GLY A 44 9.29 25.72 41.16
N ILE A 45 10.18 26.09 40.24
CA ILE A 45 9.82 26.52 38.89
C ILE A 45 8.99 25.41 38.23
N ILE A 46 7.84 25.79 37.66
CA ILE A 46 6.81 24.96 37.00
C ILE A 46 7.37 23.97 35.95
N SER A 47 8.64 24.09 35.58
CA SER A 47 9.27 23.39 34.46
C SER A 47 10.08 22.13 34.84
N SER A 48 10.28 21.78 36.11
CA SER A 48 10.91 20.49 36.43
C SER A 48 9.90 19.36 36.27
N LYS A 49 9.52 19.09 35.02
CA LYS A 49 9.01 17.81 34.56
C LYS A 49 9.88 16.75 35.24
N THR A 50 9.33 15.98 36.18
CA THR A 50 10.10 15.01 36.98
C THR A 50 10.95 14.17 36.02
N GLU A 51 12.23 13.93 36.31
CA GLU A 51 13.11 13.17 35.39
C GLU A 51 12.45 11.85 34.96
N GLU A 52 11.73 11.20 35.88
CA GLU A 52 10.90 10.02 35.65
C GLU A 52 9.78 10.22 34.60
N HIS A 53 9.13 11.40 34.57
CA HIS A 53 8.10 11.75 33.58
C HIS A 53 8.71 11.93 32.18
N ALA A 54 9.86 12.60 32.09
CA ALA A 54 10.56 12.83 30.83
C ALA A 54 11.08 11.51 30.24
N GLU A 55 11.62 10.62 31.06
CA GLU A 55 12.05 9.28 30.63
C GLU A 55 10.89 8.40 30.17
N ALA A 56 9.76 8.42 30.88
CA ALA A 56 8.58 7.65 30.50
C ALA A 56 8.01 8.12 29.14
N GLU A 57 7.95 9.43 28.92
CA GLU A 57 7.48 10.02 27.66
C GLU A 57 8.45 9.80 26.50
N ALA A 58 9.77 9.78 26.76
CA ALA A 58 10.77 9.43 25.75
C ALA A 58 10.62 7.97 25.31
N LYS A 59 10.55 7.03 26.26
CA LYS A 59 10.35 5.60 25.95
C LYS A 59 9.05 5.35 25.20
N ALA A 60 7.96 6.02 25.58
CA ALA A 60 6.67 5.91 24.88
C ALA A 60 6.77 6.40 23.43
N ARG A 61 7.47 7.53 23.20
CA ARG A 61 7.71 8.09 21.87
C ARG A 61 8.57 7.18 21.00
N ASP A 62 9.69 6.68 21.51
CA ASP A 62 10.58 5.77 20.76
C ASP A 62 9.84 4.51 20.31
N LEU A 63 9.03 3.94 21.21
CA LEU A 63 8.17 2.79 20.88
C LEU A 63 7.09 3.13 19.85
N GLY A 64 6.54 4.34 19.89
CA GLY A 64 5.58 4.83 18.89
C GLY A 64 6.23 4.93 17.51
N ILE A 65 7.40 5.59 17.42
CA ILE A 65 8.15 5.74 16.16
C ILE A 65 8.51 4.38 15.55
N HIS A 66 8.99 3.44 16.38
CA HIS A 66 9.32 2.09 15.91
C HIS A 66 8.09 1.33 15.40
N ARG A 67 6.92 1.52 16.00
CA ARG A 67 5.68 0.86 15.55
C ARG A 67 5.12 1.52 14.29
N ASP A 68 5.21 2.84 14.16
CA ASP A 68 4.85 3.56 12.94
C ASP A 68 5.71 3.13 11.76
N SER A 69 7.02 2.94 11.97
CA SER A 69 7.91 2.46 10.92
C SER A 69 7.58 1.02 10.49
N ILE A 70 7.17 0.15 11.42
CA ILE A 70 6.66 -1.19 11.10
C ILE A 70 5.36 -1.11 10.30
N LEU A 71 4.39 -0.30 10.72
CA LEU A 71 3.12 -0.11 10.02
C LEU A 71 3.35 0.38 8.58
N TRP A 72 4.25 1.35 8.42
CA TRP A 72 4.66 1.86 7.12
C TRP A 72 5.34 0.78 6.27
N PHE A 73 6.26 0.02 6.84
CA PHE A 73 6.91 -1.09 6.13
C PHE A 73 5.90 -2.15 5.66
N LEU A 74 4.93 -2.52 6.50
CA LEU A 74 3.88 -3.47 6.15
C LEU A 74 2.98 -2.92 5.03
N ARG A 75 2.59 -1.63 5.10
CA ARG A 75 1.83 -0.95 4.04
C ARG A 75 2.61 -0.94 2.72
N GLN A 76 3.91 -0.65 2.76
CA GLN A 76 4.78 -0.66 1.58
C GLN A 76 4.93 -2.06 0.97
N ARG A 77 5.06 -3.11 1.79
CA ARG A 77 5.11 -4.50 1.32
C ARG A 77 3.79 -4.93 0.68
N LEU A 78 2.67 -4.49 1.24
CA LEU A 78 1.35 -4.78 0.68
C LEU A 78 1.14 -4.08 -0.67
N GLU A 79 1.55 -2.82 -0.81
CA GLU A 79 1.53 -2.10 -2.10
C GLU A 79 2.29 -2.86 -3.18
N LEU A 80 3.51 -3.31 -2.87
CA LEU A 80 4.32 -4.07 -3.81
C LEU A 80 3.67 -5.39 -4.20
N CYS A 81 3.04 -6.10 -3.25
CA CYS A 81 2.31 -7.33 -3.53
C CYS A 81 1.06 -7.09 -4.39
N CYS A 82 0.31 -6.00 -4.12
CA CYS A 82 -0.83 -5.61 -4.95
C CYS A 82 -0.39 -5.31 -6.38
N ARG A 83 0.71 -4.57 -6.55
CA ARG A 83 1.24 -4.21 -7.86
C ARG A 83 1.67 -5.44 -8.66
N THR A 84 2.37 -6.39 -8.04
CA THR A 84 2.78 -7.62 -8.74
C THR A 84 1.58 -8.52 -9.07
N GLN A 85 0.57 -8.60 -8.19
CA GLN A 85 -0.65 -9.35 -8.49
C GLN A 85 -1.41 -8.72 -9.67
N GLN A 86 -1.52 -7.39 -9.70
CA GLN A 86 -2.14 -6.68 -10.81
C GLN A 86 -1.41 -6.97 -12.13
N GLU A 87 -0.07 -6.89 -12.16
CA GLU A 87 0.73 -7.18 -13.35
C GLU A 87 0.50 -8.62 -13.87
N MET A 88 0.44 -9.60 -12.95
CA MET A 88 0.13 -10.99 -13.31
C MET A 88 -1.29 -11.14 -13.88
N MET A 89 -2.29 -10.49 -13.27
CA MET A 89 -3.68 -10.54 -13.72
C MET A 89 -3.87 -9.83 -15.07
N GLU A 90 -3.23 -8.68 -15.27
CA GLU A 90 -3.21 -7.97 -16.55
C GLU A 90 -2.58 -8.81 -17.65
N THR A 91 -1.45 -9.45 -17.36
CA THR A 91 -0.78 -10.33 -18.32
C THR A 91 -1.66 -11.52 -18.67
N ARG A 92 -2.33 -12.13 -17.68
CA ARG A 92 -3.26 -13.23 -17.91
C ARG A 92 -4.46 -12.78 -18.74
N LEU A 93 -5.03 -11.61 -18.45
CA LEU A 93 -6.14 -11.05 -19.20
C LEU A 93 -5.75 -10.75 -20.65
N LYS A 94 -4.58 -10.12 -20.87
CA LYS A 94 -4.04 -9.87 -22.22
C LYS A 94 -3.88 -11.15 -23.02
N ARG A 95 -3.32 -12.20 -22.43
CA ARG A 95 -3.17 -13.51 -23.09
C ARG A 95 -4.51 -14.16 -23.43
N GLU A 96 -5.49 -14.11 -22.53
CA GLU A 96 -6.82 -14.65 -22.81
C GLU A 96 -7.54 -13.85 -23.91
N LEU A 97 -7.37 -12.52 -23.94
CA LEU A 97 -7.88 -11.67 -25.02
C LEU A 97 -7.20 -11.97 -26.37
N GLU A 98 -5.88 -12.14 -26.38
CA GLU A 98 -5.13 -12.56 -27.58
C GLU A 98 -5.51 -13.97 -28.05
N LYS A 99 -5.72 -14.90 -27.11
CA LYS A 99 -6.19 -16.25 -27.42
C LYS A 99 -7.61 -16.23 -27.98
N ASN A 100 -8.50 -15.44 -27.40
CA ASN A 100 -9.86 -15.25 -27.92
C ASN A 100 -9.81 -14.64 -29.33
N ARG A 101 -9.00 -13.60 -29.54
CA ARG A 101 -8.79 -12.97 -30.85
C ARG A 101 -8.18 -13.91 -31.89
N SER A 102 -7.20 -14.73 -31.52
CA SER A 102 -6.57 -15.71 -32.42
C SER A 102 -7.48 -16.90 -32.70
N MET A 103 -8.31 -17.34 -31.75
CA MET A 103 -9.36 -18.35 -31.99
C MET A 103 -10.47 -17.81 -32.87
N LEU A 104 -10.88 -16.54 -32.74
CA LEU A 104 -11.78 -15.88 -33.68
C LEU A 104 -11.17 -15.78 -35.09
N SER A 105 -9.90 -15.39 -35.18
CA SER A 105 -9.21 -15.34 -36.47
C SER A 105 -9.04 -16.74 -37.07
N ARG A 106 -8.82 -17.77 -36.25
CA ARG A 106 -8.66 -19.15 -36.69
C ARG A 106 -10.00 -19.80 -37.05
N SER A 107 -11.06 -19.58 -36.28
CA SER A 107 -12.42 -20.04 -36.62
C SER A 107 -12.95 -19.34 -37.87
N GLY A 108 -12.68 -18.05 -38.04
CA GLY A 108 -12.94 -17.34 -39.29
C GLY A 108 -12.12 -17.87 -40.47
N ALA A 109 -10.85 -18.24 -40.25
CA ALA A 109 -9.99 -18.83 -41.27
C ALA A 109 -10.34 -20.30 -41.58
N THR A 110 -10.83 -21.10 -40.63
CA THR A 110 -11.32 -22.46 -40.89
C THR A 110 -12.65 -22.43 -41.62
N ILE A 111 -13.54 -21.48 -41.32
CA ILE A 111 -14.78 -21.28 -42.10
C ILE A 111 -14.45 -20.79 -43.51
N ALA A 112 -13.45 -19.90 -43.67
CA ALA A 112 -13.00 -19.45 -44.99
C ALA A 112 -12.20 -20.51 -45.76
N GLY A 113 -11.46 -21.37 -45.07
CA GLY A 113 -10.66 -22.45 -45.65
C GLY A 113 -11.50 -23.66 -46.08
N ASP A 114 -12.51 -24.02 -45.28
CA ASP A 114 -13.49 -25.07 -45.61
C ASP A 114 -14.43 -24.64 -46.76
N PHE A 115 -14.70 -23.33 -46.88
CA PHE A 115 -15.37 -22.76 -48.06
C PHE A 115 -14.46 -22.67 -49.30
N ALA A 116 -13.14 -22.66 -49.12
CA ALA A 116 -12.16 -22.59 -50.22
C ALA A 116 -11.82 -23.96 -50.83
N GLU A 117 -12.26 -25.07 -50.23
CA GLU A 117 -12.20 -26.42 -50.84
C GLU A 117 -13.32 -26.65 -51.87
N PHE A 118 -14.17 -25.64 -52.12
CA PHE A 118 -14.97 -25.60 -53.35
C PHE A 118 -14.16 -24.87 -54.43
N PRO A 119 -13.64 -25.56 -55.47
CA PRO A 119 -12.86 -24.90 -56.50
C PRO A 119 -13.74 -23.83 -57.16
N PRO A 120 -13.31 -22.56 -57.22
CA PRO A 120 -14.04 -21.58 -58.00
C PRO A 120 -13.92 -22.03 -59.45
N SER A 121 -15.04 -22.45 -60.05
CA SER A 121 -15.14 -22.61 -61.49
C SER A 121 -14.69 -21.29 -62.12
N ALA A 122 -13.46 -21.30 -62.64
CA ALA A 122 -12.85 -20.18 -63.30
C ALA A 122 -13.82 -19.69 -64.39
N ARG A 123 -14.32 -18.47 -64.22
CA ARG A 123 -15.12 -17.78 -65.21
C ARG A 123 -14.31 -17.71 -66.49
N ARG A 124 -14.79 -18.46 -67.48
CA ARG A 124 -14.21 -18.63 -68.81
C ARG A 124 -14.27 -17.27 -69.53
N ASN A 125 -13.12 -16.62 -69.69
CA ASN A 125 -13.01 -15.41 -70.50
C ASN A 125 -13.26 -15.78 -71.97
N SER A 126 -14.22 -15.09 -72.58
CA SER A 126 -14.70 -15.31 -73.95
C SER A 126 -13.71 -14.76 -74.98
N GLN A 127 -13.02 -15.64 -75.72
CA GLN A 127 -12.40 -15.32 -77.01
C GLN A 127 -12.54 -16.50 -77.99
N THR A 128 -13.42 -16.30 -78.98
CA THR A 128 -13.41 -16.74 -80.39
C THR A 128 -12.75 -18.08 -80.80
N ALA A 129 -13.61 -19.09 -81.11
CA ALA A 129 -13.64 -20.13 -82.19
C ALA A 129 -12.33 -20.67 -82.87
N PRO A 130 -12.29 -21.90 -83.47
CA PRO A 130 -13.42 -22.74 -83.91
C PRO A 130 -13.39 -24.24 -83.51
N ALA A 131 -14.50 -24.91 -83.88
CA ALA A 131 -14.98 -26.25 -83.56
C ALA A 131 -14.01 -27.44 -83.70
N ALA A 132 -14.02 -28.31 -82.69
CA ALA A 132 -13.80 -29.74 -82.82
C ALA A 132 -14.92 -30.47 -82.02
N PRO A 133 -15.53 -31.55 -82.54
CA PRO A 133 -16.65 -32.20 -81.86
C PRO A 133 -16.12 -33.12 -80.76
N ILE A 134 -16.42 -32.78 -79.51
CA ILE A 134 -16.22 -33.68 -78.37
C ILE A 134 -17.50 -34.53 -78.25
N PRO A 135 -17.42 -35.88 -78.21
CA PRO A 135 -18.59 -36.72 -78.08
C PRO A 135 -19.28 -36.43 -76.75
N MET A 136 -20.55 -36.07 -76.80
CA MET A 136 -21.42 -36.06 -75.64
C MET A 136 -21.67 -37.51 -75.24
N SER A 137 -21.02 -37.95 -74.17
CA SER A 137 -21.46 -39.09 -73.39
C SER A 137 -22.42 -38.57 -72.34
N GLU A 138 -23.69 -38.95 -72.48
CA GLU A 138 -24.69 -38.97 -71.41
C GLU A 138 -24.14 -39.70 -70.18
N ASP A 139 -24.76 -39.40 -69.03
CA ASP A 139 -24.52 -39.98 -67.70
C ASP A 139 -23.34 -39.42 -66.90
N GLY A 140 -23.57 -38.21 -66.38
CA GLY A 140 -22.82 -37.65 -65.27
C GLY A 140 -23.79 -37.00 -64.28
N GLN A 141 -24.58 -37.82 -63.59
CA GLN A 141 -25.34 -37.42 -62.40
C GLN A 141 -24.37 -36.71 -61.45
N PHE A 142 -24.37 -35.38 -61.43
CA PHE A 142 -23.74 -34.64 -60.33
C PHE A 142 -24.58 -34.97 -59.10
N PRO A 143 -24.06 -35.68 -58.07
CA PRO A 143 -24.74 -35.68 -56.81
C PRO A 143 -24.56 -34.25 -56.30
N SER A 144 -25.64 -33.48 -56.30
CA SER A 144 -25.81 -32.43 -55.31
C SER A 144 -25.81 -33.12 -53.94
N GLN A 145 -24.63 -33.51 -53.46
CA GLN A 145 -24.43 -33.90 -52.07
C GLN A 145 -24.57 -32.61 -51.27
N GLY A 146 -25.83 -32.25 -51.00
CA GLY A 146 -26.16 -31.43 -49.85
C GLY A 146 -25.54 -32.08 -48.62
N LEU A 147 -25.06 -31.25 -47.70
CA LEU A 147 -24.49 -31.63 -46.41
C LEU A 147 -25.26 -32.83 -45.83
N THR A 148 -24.56 -33.88 -45.42
CA THR A 148 -25.22 -35.01 -44.76
C THR A 148 -25.90 -34.54 -43.48
N GLU A 149 -27.04 -35.13 -43.11
CA GLU A 149 -27.79 -34.79 -41.89
C GLU A 149 -26.87 -34.81 -40.64
N GLU A 150 -25.89 -35.72 -40.61
CA GLU A 150 -24.85 -35.78 -39.58
C GLU A 150 -23.89 -34.57 -39.60
N GLN A 151 -23.51 -34.05 -40.77
CA GLN A 151 -22.69 -32.84 -40.87
C GLN A 151 -23.46 -31.61 -40.37
N ILE A 152 -24.77 -31.52 -40.66
CA ILE A 152 -25.63 -30.43 -40.17
C ILE A 152 -25.72 -30.48 -38.65
N GLN A 153 -25.97 -31.66 -38.07
CA GLN A 153 -26.05 -31.83 -36.62
C GLN A 153 -24.72 -31.52 -35.93
N MET A 154 -23.59 -31.92 -36.51
CA MET A 154 -22.25 -31.60 -36.00
C MET A 154 -21.95 -30.10 -36.07
N PHE A 155 -22.41 -29.42 -37.13
CA PHE A 155 -22.29 -27.97 -37.29
C PHE A 155 -23.13 -27.22 -36.26
N GLU A 156 -24.37 -27.65 -36.03
CA GLU A 156 -25.24 -27.08 -34.99
C GLU A 156 -24.66 -27.28 -33.60
N GLN A 157 -24.15 -28.47 -33.30
CA GLN A 157 -23.49 -28.76 -32.03
C GLN A 157 -22.21 -27.93 -31.84
N GLY A 158 -21.38 -27.80 -32.88
CA GLY A 158 -20.16 -26.98 -32.86
C GLY A 158 -20.45 -25.49 -32.68
N ASN A 159 -21.51 -24.98 -33.31
CA ASN A 159 -21.91 -23.58 -33.18
C ASN A 159 -22.43 -23.28 -31.75
N GLN A 160 -23.21 -24.20 -31.17
CA GLN A 160 -23.63 -24.10 -29.76
C GLN A 160 -22.45 -24.16 -28.79
N ASP A 161 -21.49 -25.05 -29.02
CA ASP A 161 -20.28 -25.16 -28.17
C ASP A 161 -19.44 -23.88 -28.24
N MET A 162 -19.28 -23.33 -29.45
CA MET A 162 -18.58 -22.06 -29.68
C MET A 162 -19.27 -20.89 -28.94
N MET A 163 -20.60 -20.78 -28.99
CA MET A 163 -21.34 -19.76 -28.25
C MET A 163 -21.15 -19.88 -26.74
N LYS A 164 -21.26 -21.10 -26.19
CA LYS A 164 -21.02 -21.35 -24.75
C LYS A 164 -19.59 -20.99 -24.35
N HIS A 165 -18.61 -21.29 -25.20
CA HIS A 165 -17.22 -20.92 -24.95
C HIS A 165 -17.02 -19.39 -24.98
N PHE A 166 -17.69 -18.68 -25.90
CA PHE A 166 -17.65 -17.21 -25.94
C PHE A 166 -18.27 -16.58 -24.70
N GLU A 167 -19.45 -17.05 -24.28
CA GLU A 167 -20.12 -16.58 -23.07
C GLU A 167 -19.23 -16.79 -21.84
N ASN A 168 -18.70 -18.01 -21.66
CA ASN A 168 -17.77 -18.33 -20.58
C ASN A 168 -16.48 -17.49 -20.61
N SER A 169 -15.98 -17.15 -21.80
CA SER A 169 -14.79 -16.29 -21.95
C SER A 169 -15.09 -14.84 -21.57
N LEU A 170 -16.24 -14.31 -22.00
CA LEU A 170 -16.69 -12.97 -21.66
C LEU A 170 -16.94 -12.81 -20.16
N ASP A 171 -17.51 -13.82 -19.52
CA ASP A 171 -17.73 -13.81 -18.07
C ASP A 171 -16.41 -13.82 -17.29
N LYS A 172 -15.41 -14.58 -17.75
CA LYS A 172 -14.06 -14.54 -17.17
C LYS A 172 -13.40 -13.18 -17.34
N VAL A 173 -13.53 -12.55 -18.52
CA VAL A 173 -13.00 -11.21 -18.79
C VAL A 173 -13.69 -10.17 -17.90
N ARG A 174 -15.03 -10.15 -17.83
CA ARG A 174 -15.78 -9.24 -16.94
C ARG A 174 -15.43 -9.42 -15.48
N THR A 175 -15.28 -10.67 -15.03
CA THR A 175 -14.91 -10.97 -13.64
C THR A 175 -13.49 -10.47 -13.34
N ALA A 176 -12.55 -10.68 -14.28
CA ALA A 176 -11.19 -10.18 -14.16
C ALA A 176 -11.13 -8.64 -14.18
N GLU A 177 -11.88 -8.00 -15.06
CA GLU A 177 -11.98 -6.53 -15.16
C GLU A 177 -12.54 -5.93 -13.87
N LYS A 178 -13.63 -6.49 -13.33
CA LYS A 178 -14.20 -6.07 -12.05
C LYS A 178 -13.19 -6.21 -10.91
N SER A 179 -12.47 -7.33 -10.86
CA SER A 179 -11.43 -7.54 -9.84
C SER A 179 -10.26 -6.58 -10.01
N LEU A 180 -9.88 -6.23 -11.24
CA LEU A 180 -8.78 -5.31 -11.53
C LEU A 180 -9.16 -3.88 -11.14
N LEU A 181 -10.37 -3.43 -11.49
CA LEU A 181 -10.89 -2.12 -11.08
C LEU A 181 -10.90 -1.96 -9.56
N GLU A 182 -11.33 -3.00 -8.84
CA GLU A 182 -11.33 -2.98 -7.38
C GLU A 182 -9.91 -2.95 -6.80
N ILE A 183 -8.98 -3.74 -7.37
CA ILE A 183 -7.57 -3.70 -6.95
C ILE A 183 -6.97 -2.32 -7.21
N ALA A 184 -7.27 -1.69 -8.35
CA ALA A 184 -6.80 -0.36 -8.69
C ALA A 184 -7.36 0.72 -7.73
N GLU A 185 -8.63 0.61 -7.33
CA GLU A 185 -9.23 1.47 -6.30
C GLU A 185 -8.50 1.32 -4.95
N LEU A 186 -8.31 0.08 -4.49
CA LEU A 186 -7.60 -0.22 -3.25
C LEU A 186 -6.15 0.25 -3.30
N GLN A 187 -5.47 0.10 -4.43
CA GLN A 187 -4.09 0.55 -4.64
C GLN A 187 -4.01 2.08 -4.57
N SER A 188 -4.92 2.80 -5.25
CA SER A 188 -4.95 4.27 -5.22
C SER A 188 -5.11 4.79 -3.79
N LEU A 189 -6.01 4.19 -3.02
CA LEU A 189 -6.16 4.50 -1.59
C LEU A 189 -4.88 4.19 -0.81
N LEU A 190 -4.22 3.05 -1.07
CA LEU A 190 -3.00 2.68 -0.36
C LEU A 190 -1.84 3.64 -0.66
N VAL A 191 -1.62 3.98 -1.93
CA VAL A 191 -0.55 4.86 -2.37
C VAL A 191 -0.73 6.27 -1.79
N ASN A 192 -1.96 6.79 -1.78
CA ASN A 192 -2.25 8.10 -1.18
C ASN A 192 -1.99 8.10 0.34
N ASN A 193 -2.47 7.07 1.05
CA ASN A 193 -2.20 6.92 2.48
C ASN A 193 -0.71 6.76 2.77
N LEU A 194 0.01 6.02 1.95
CA LEU A 194 1.45 5.79 2.13
C LEU A 194 2.27 7.06 1.88
N ALA A 195 1.95 7.84 0.85
CA ALA A 195 2.61 9.11 0.57
C ALA A 195 2.38 10.14 1.69
N THR A 196 1.15 10.20 2.22
CA THR A 196 0.83 11.08 3.34
C THR A 196 1.55 10.62 4.62
N GLN A 197 1.56 9.31 4.89
CA GLN A 197 2.21 8.75 6.08
C GLN A 197 3.73 8.78 6.01
N SER A 198 4.35 8.62 4.84
CA SER A 198 5.81 8.64 4.70
C SER A 198 6.38 9.98 5.12
N ALA A 199 5.77 11.09 4.66
CA ALA A 199 6.21 12.43 5.04
C ALA A 199 6.11 12.66 6.56
N HIS A 200 5.06 12.15 7.20
CA HIS A 200 4.87 12.25 8.64
C HIS A 200 5.87 11.39 9.43
N ILE A 201 6.19 10.19 8.94
CA ILE A 201 7.16 9.30 9.58
C ILE A 201 8.58 9.85 9.44
N ASP A 202 8.94 10.38 8.27
CA ASP A 202 10.23 11.03 8.06
C ASP A 202 10.41 12.22 9.01
N GLN A 203 9.35 13.01 9.22
CA GLN A 203 9.34 14.08 10.20
C GLN A 203 9.47 13.55 11.63
N LEU A 204 8.72 12.52 12.03
CA LEU A 204 8.81 11.90 13.36
C LEU A 204 10.20 11.34 13.65
N VAL A 205 10.84 10.73 12.65
CA VAL A 205 12.21 10.20 12.76
C VAL A 205 13.21 11.35 12.90
N ALA A 206 13.10 12.41 12.08
CA ALA A 206 13.94 13.59 12.21
C ALA A 206 13.78 14.28 13.58
N ASP A 207 12.54 14.44 14.04
CA ASP A 207 12.20 14.99 15.36
C ASP A 207 12.73 14.12 16.50
N SER A 208 12.75 12.80 16.33
CA SER A 208 13.37 11.86 17.29
C SER A 208 14.86 12.12 17.43
N PHE A 209 15.60 12.19 16.31
CA PHE A 209 17.03 12.50 16.35
C PHE A 209 17.32 13.86 17.00
N ALA A 210 16.57 14.89 16.60
CA ALA A 210 16.71 16.23 17.19
C ALA A 210 16.37 16.25 18.69
N THR A 211 15.35 15.51 19.10
CA THR A 211 14.95 15.42 20.51
C THR A 211 15.97 14.65 21.33
N THR A 212 16.47 13.51 20.84
CA THR A 212 17.51 12.73 21.52
C THR A 212 18.77 13.56 21.73
N GLU A 213 19.17 14.35 20.73
CA GLU A 213 20.30 15.28 20.84
C GLU A 213 20.03 16.39 21.87
N ASN A 214 18.87 17.04 21.78
CA ASN A 214 18.49 18.15 22.66
C ASN A 214 18.30 17.72 24.13
N VAL A 215 17.73 16.54 24.39
CA VAL A 215 17.56 16.00 25.74
C VAL A 215 18.92 15.61 26.33
N GLY A 216 19.81 15.00 25.53
CA GLY A 216 21.16 14.67 25.96
C GLY A 216 22.00 15.91 26.28
N GLY A 217 21.96 16.92 25.42
CA GLY A 217 22.61 18.22 25.62
C GLY A 217 22.04 18.96 26.82
N GLY A 218 20.71 19.08 26.89
CA GLY A 218 20.00 19.74 27.98
C GLY A 218 20.27 19.12 29.35
N ASN A 219 20.30 17.78 29.45
CA ASN A 219 20.64 17.12 30.72
C ASN A 219 22.10 17.39 31.15
N LYS A 220 23.03 17.48 30.18
CA LYS A 220 24.42 17.86 30.45
C LYS A 220 24.53 19.30 30.94
N GLU A 221 23.74 20.21 30.38
CA GLU A 221 23.66 21.61 30.81
C GLU A 221 23.01 21.75 32.18
N LEU A 222 21.94 21.00 32.47
CA LEU A 222 21.32 20.93 33.80
C LEU A 222 22.31 20.43 34.85
N LYS A 223 23.08 19.38 34.55
CA LYS A 223 24.13 18.90 35.46
C LYS A 223 25.21 19.94 35.70
N LYS A 224 25.63 20.68 34.66
CA LYS A 224 26.57 21.80 34.77
C LYS A 224 26.00 22.97 35.56
N ALA A 225 24.71 23.30 35.38
CA ALA A 225 24.03 24.36 36.10
C ALA A 225 23.87 24.03 37.59
N THR A 226 23.53 22.78 37.91
CA THR A 226 23.45 22.29 39.31
C THR A 226 24.83 22.26 39.99
N GLN A 227 25.90 21.97 39.24
CA GLN A 227 27.26 22.01 39.76
C GLN A 227 27.82 23.43 39.93
N ARG A 228 27.23 24.44 39.28
CA ARG A 228 27.66 25.83 39.46
C ARG A 228 27.25 26.29 40.86
N ALA A 229 28.23 26.36 41.77
CA ALA A 229 28.03 26.82 43.13
C ALA A 229 27.35 28.20 43.14
N SER A 230 26.23 28.30 43.85
CA SER A 230 25.40 29.50 43.84
C SER A 230 26.18 30.70 44.39
N PRO A 231 26.28 31.82 43.67
CA PRO A 231 26.91 33.04 44.19
C PRO A 231 26.20 33.54 45.44
N ALA A 232 24.91 33.21 45.63
CA ALA A 232 24.16 33.54 46.83
C ALA A 232 24.69 32.84 48.09
N LYS A 233 25.23 31.61 47.95
CA LYS A 233 25.87 30.91 49.08
C LYS A 233 27.15 31.64 49.50
N TYR A 234 27.96 32.08 48.53
CA TYR A 234 29.17 32.84 48.81
C TYR A 234 28.88 34.19 49.48
N THR A 235 27.88 34.94 49.00
CA THR A 235 27.52 36.22 49.61
C THR A 235 26.95 36.05 51.02
N PHE A 236 26.21 34.97 51.29
CA PHE A 236 25.72 34.67 52.63
C PHE A 236 26.85 34.37 53.62
N PHE A 237 27.80 33.50 53.25
CA PHE A 237 28.95 33.20 54.09
C PHE A 237 29.88 34.41 54.26
N ALA A 238 30.07 35.22 53.22
CA ALA A 238 30.85 36.45 53.30
C ALA A 238 30.20 37.46 54.27
N ALA A 239 28.89 37.68 54.18
CA ALA A 239 28.17 38.57 55.09
C ALA A 239 28.16 38.05 56.53
N SER A 240 27.94 36.74 56.73
CA SER A 240 27.99 36.11 58.05
C SER A 240 29.38 36.18 58.67
N GLY A 241 30.44 35.95 57.89
CA GLY A 241 31.83 36.08 58.33
C GLY A 241 32.21 37.50 58.70
N LEU A 242 31.79 38.49 57.90
CA LEU A 242 31.99 39.91 58.20
C LEU A 242 31.28 40.29 59.50
N CYS A 243 30.03 39.83 59.70
CA CYS A 243 29.28 40.09 60.92
C CYS A 243 29.95 39.47 62.15
N ALA A 244 30.41 38.22 62.06
CA ALA A 244 31.14 37.57 63.14
C ALA A 244 32.47 38.26 63.46
N PHE A 245 33.18 38.73 62.43
CA PHE A 245 34.42 39.49 62.59
C PHE A 245 34.20 40.83 63.31
N LEU A 246 33.15 41.57 62.95
CA LEU A 246 32.81 42.83 63.62
C LEU A 246 32.50 42.64 65.10
N VAL A 247 31.76 41.59 65.47
CA VAL A 247 31.44 41.28 66.87
C VAL A 247 32.71 40.90 67.66
N LEU A 248 33.62 40.13 67.06
CA LEU A 248 34.90 39.79 67.69
C LEU A 248 35.81 41.02 67.85
N TRP A 249 35.81 41.91 66.86
CA TRP A 249 36.59 43.15 66.91
C TRP A 249 36.11 44.07 68.03
N ASP A 250 34.79 44.26 68.14
CA ASP A 250 34.14 45.07 69.19
C ASP A 250 34.32 44.48 70.60
N LEU A 251 34.58 43.18 70.71
CA LEU A 251 34.81 42.51 71.99
C LEU A 251 36.28 42.57 72.46
N VAL A 252 37.22 42.75 71.53
CA VAL A 252 38.67 42.74 71.81
C VAL A 252 39.24 44.16 71.98
N PHE A 253 38.64 45.16 71.34
CA PHE A 253 39.10 46.55 71.32
C PHE A 253 38.06 47.49 71.92
#